data_AF-A0A6P7GW85-F1
#
_entry.id   AF-A0A6P7GW85-F1
#
_cell.length_a   1.000
_cell.length_b   1.000
_cell.length_c   1.000
_cell.angle_alpha   90.00
_cell.angle_beta   90.00
_cell.angle_gamma   90.00
#
_symmetry.space_group_name_H-M   'P 1'
#
loop_
_entity.id
_entity.type
_entity.pdbx_description
1 polymer ?
#
loop_
_entity_poly.entity_id
_entity_poly.type
_entity_poly.pdbx_seq_one_letter_code
_entity_poly.pdbx_strand_id
1 'polypeptide(L)'
;MDAQVSTDTDNKNKRSHSEVSSPTCSTPTETIPTEFTKPKPVQIKKKKKIIKLDKSTSETTNIESILQPVKQFIQDASPPYVLNYTQLLAFLEDVHGSSTPVELALEYTQDIHGLGHMLTEIYTMLNERAIKSRITRIKKKLL
;
A
#
# COMPACT_ATOMS: atom_id res chain seq x y z
N MET A 1 -57.16 3.38 -17.19
CA MET A 1 -55.97 2.58 -17.51
C MET A 1 -54.84 3.12 -16.65
N ASP A 2 -54.72 2.45 -15.52
CA ASP A 2 -53.47 2.04 -14.84
C ASP A 2 -52.57 3.09 -14.18
N ALA A 3 -52.15 2.68 -12.99
CA ALA A 3 -51.69 3.48 -11.88
C ALA A 3 -50.17 3.36 -11.68
N GLN A 4 -49.60 4.45 -11.16
CA GLN A 4 -48.59 4.49 -10.09
C GLN A 4 -47.43 3.48 -10.16
N VAL A 5 -46.26 3.96 -10.61
CA VAL A 5 -44.96 3.42 -10.19
C VAL A 5 -44.31 4.48 -9.31
N SER A 6 -44.27 4.20 -8.01
CA SER A 6 -43.33 4.82 -7.07
C SER A 6 -42.74 3.73 -6.21
N THR A 7 -41.45 3.50 -6.41
CA THR A 7 -40.59 2.62 -5.62
C THR A 7 -40.20 3.33 -4.34
N ASP A 8 -40.53 2.78 -3.17
CA ASP A 8 -39.89 3.18 -1.92
C ASP A 8 -39.43 1.93 -1.15
N THR A 9 -38.15 1.93 -0.81
CA THR A 9 -37.41 0.79 -0.25
C THR A 9 -37.34 0.98 1.26
N ASP A 10 -38.27 0.37 2.01
CA ASP A 10 -38.30 0.41 3.48
C ASP A 10 -37.29 -0.62 4.04
N ASN A 11 -35.99 -0.29 4.04
CA ASN A 11 -34.99 -1.07 4.76
C ASN A 11 -34.86 -0.54 6.21
N LYS A 12 -35.76 -0.97 7.09
CA LYS A 12 -35.65 -0.75 8.55
C LYS A 12 -34.54 -1.62 9.15
N ASN A 13 -33.29 -1.16 9.07
CA ASN A 13 -32.24 -1.67 9.96
C ASN A 13 -32.23 -0.85 11.27
N LYS A 14 -33.17 -1.14 12.17
CA LYS A 14 -33.13 -0.63 13.55
C LYS A 14 -31.98 -1.34 14.29
N ARG A 15 -30.82 -0.69 14.40
CA ARG A 15 -29.80 -1.07 15.39
C ARG A 15 -30.43 -0.92 16.78
N SER A 16 -30.83 -2.05 17.35
CA SER A 16 -31.19 -2.16 18.75
C SER A 16 -29.90 -2.01 19.56
N HIS A 17 -29.71 -0.86 20.20
CA HIS A 17 -28.76 -0.70 21.28
C HIS A 17 -29.47 -1.12 22.56
N SER A 18 -29.19 -2.33 23.03
CA SER A 18 -29.59 -2.71 24.39
C SER A 18 -28.76 -1.92 25.38
N GLU A 19 -29.40 -0.96 26.05
CA GLU A 19 -28.89 -0.33 27.26
C GLU A 19 -28.79 -1.39 28.35
N VAL A 20 -27.57 -1.77 28.73
CA VAL A 20 -27.38 -2.60 29.92
C VAL A 20 -27.34 -1.67 31.12
N SER A 21 -28.49 -1.53 31.77
CA SER A 21 -28.57 -0.97 33.12
C SER A 21 -27.86 -1.93 34.09
N SER A 22 -26.89 -1.40 34.82
CA SER A 22 -26.15 -2.14 35.84
C SER A 22 -27.08 -2.45 37.03
N PRO A 23 -27.10 -3.69 37.55
CA PRO A 23 -27.79 -3.94 38.81
C PRO A 23 -26.94 -3.43 39.98
N THR A 24 -27.56 -2.60 40.82
CA THR A 24 -27.03 -2.17 42.11
C THR A 24 -26.90 -3.39 43.01
N CYS A 25 -25.66 -3.83 43.27
CA CYS A 25 -25.40 -4.90 44.24
C CYS A 25 -25.07 -4.26 45.59
N SER A 26 -26.04 -4.32 46.50
CA SER A 26 -25.89 -4.00 47.91
C SER A 26 -24.96 -5.02 48.58
N THR A 27 -23.89 -4.49 49.18
CA THR A 27 -22.95 -5.20 50.08
C THR A 27 -23.63 -5.71 51.35
N PRO A 28 -23.12 -6.82 51.92
CA PRO A 28 -22.53 -6.68 53.24
C PRO A 28 -21.13 -7.33 53.32
N THR A 29 -20.19 -6.51 53.78
CA THR A 29 -19.23 -6.75 54.85
C THR A 29 -18.69 -8.17 55.07
N GLU A 30 -17.42 -8.38 54.73
CA GLU A 30 -16.37 -8.94 55.61
C GLU A 30 -15.01 -8.70 54.93
N THR A 31 -14.22 -7.77 55.46
CA THR A 31 -13.04 -8.04 56.31
C THR A 31 -11.97 -8.87 55.61
N ILE A 32 -10.87 -8.23 55.23
CA ILE A 32 -9.46 -8.58 55.59
C ILE A 32 -8.56 -7.48 54.97
N PRO A 33 -7.61 -6.90 55.75
CA PRO A 33 -6.71 -5.87 55.25
C PRO A 33 -5.56 -6.52 54.46
N THR A 34 -5.47 -6.25 53.16
CA THR A 34 -4.29 -6.66 52.39
C THR A 34 -3.68 -5.45 51.73
N GLU A 35 -2.75 -4.87 52.48
CA GLU A 35 -1.60 -4.08 52.07
C GLU A 35 -1.33 -4.08 50.55
N PHE A 36 -1.62 -2.96 49.89
CA PHE A 36 -1.43 -2.81 48.44
C PHE A 36 0.07 -2.70 48.13
N THR A 37 0.75 -3.84 48.05
CA THR A 37 2.16 -3.89 47.70
C THR A 37 2.32 -3.60 46.21
N LYS A 38 3.01 -2.51 45.86
CA LYS A 38 3.31 -2.17 44.46
C LYS A 38 3.97 -3.37 43.74
N PRO A 39 3.47 -3.78 42.56
CA PRO A 39 4.08 -4.89 41.84
C PRO A 39 5.50 -4.50 41.39
N LYS A 40 6.48 -5.36 41.72
CA LYS A 40 7.84 -5.23 41.18
C LYS A 40 7.80 -5.36 39.65
N PRO A 41 8.58 -4.55 38.90
CA PRO A 41 8.62 -4.67 37.46
C PRO A 41 9.18 -6.04 37.07
N VAL A 42 8.36 -6.85 36.41
CA VAL A 42 8.80 -8.10 35.80
C VAL A 42 9.76 -7.74 34.69
N GLN A 43 11.03 -8.13 34.82
CA GLN A 43 11.99 -7.96 33.75
C GLN A 43 11.58 -8.86 32.57
N ILE A 44 10.95 -8.25 31.56
CA ILE A 44 10.63 -8.92 30.31
C ILE A 44 11.95 -9.26 29.64
N LYS A 45 12.34 -10.54 29.67
CA LYS A 45 13.49 -11.05 28.92
C LYS A 45 13.23 -10.76 27.44
N LYS A 46 13.99 -9.82 26.86
CA LYS A 46 13.94 -9.52 25.43
C LYS A 46 14.23 -10.81 24.66
N LYS A 47 13.22 -11.37 23.99
CA LYS A 47 13.42 -12.51 23.08
C LYS A 47 14.40 -12.06 22.00
N LYS A 48 15.49 -12.82 21.81
CA LYS A 48 16.44 -12.57 20.72
C LYS A 48 15.67 -12.54 19.40
N LYS A 49 15.81 -11.45 18.65
CA LYS A 49 15.23 -11.29 17.33
C LYS A 49 15.78 -12.41 16.46
N ILE A 50 14.92 -13.38 16.09
CA ILE A 50 15.26 -14.34 15.05
C ILE A 50 15.45 -13.49 13.80
N ILE A 51 16.70 -13.34 13.38
CA ILE A 51 17.01 -12.85 12.04
C ILE A 51 16.49 -13.96 11.15
N LYS A 52 15.26 -13.81 10.67
CA LYS A 52 14.84 -14.53 9.47
C LYS A 52 15.85 -14.06 8.44
N LEU A 53 16.74 -14.97 8.05
CA LEU A 53 17.47 -14.86 6.82
C LEU A 53 16.36 -14.83 5.77
N ASP A 54 15.92 -13.61 5.42
CA ASP A 54 15.04 -13.39 4.31
C ASP A 54 15.80 -13.99 3.14
N LYS A 55 15.33 -15.17 2.73
CA LYS A 55 15.72 -15.80 1.50
C LYS A 55 15.34 -14.76 0.46
N SER A 56 16.31 -13.91 0.13
CA SER A 56 16.35 -13.08 -1.05
C SER A 56 16.32 -14.05 -2.23
N THR A 57 15.17 -14.68 -2.42
CA THR A 57 14.76 -15.18 -3.72
C THR A 57 14.51 -13.90 -4.49
N SER A 58 15.59 -13.37 -5.04
CA SER A 58 15.56 -12.57 -6.24
C SER A 58 14.93 -13.44 -7.33
N GLU A 59 13.63 -13.63 -7.26
CA GLU A 59 12.85 -13.65 -8.48
C GLU A 59 13.04 -12.25 -9.04
N THR A 60 14.15 -12.06 -9.77
CA THR A 60 14.26 -11.05 -10.81
C THR A 60 13.19 -11.43 -11.81
N THR A 61 11.94 -11.11 -11.45
CA THR A 61 10.79 -11.12 -12.34
C THR A 61 11.27 -10.35 -13.55
N ASN A 62 11.43 -11.05 -14.68
CA ASN A 62 12.04 -10.50 -15.87
C ASN A 62 11.25 -9.23 -16.26
N ILE A 63 11.82 -8.06 -15.99
CA ILE A 63 11.11 -6.78 -16.10
C ILE A 63 10.65 -6.56 -17.55
N GLU A 64 11.43 -7.07 -18.50
CA GLU A 64 11.09 -7.07 -19.92
C GLU A 64 9.78 -7.80 -20.23
N SER A 65 9.58 -9.02 -19.73
CA SER A 65 8.35 -9.78 -19.99
C SER A 65 7.12 -9.10 -19.41
N ILE A 66 7.28 -8.41 -18.28
CA ILE A 66 6.20 -7.66 -17.62
C ILE A 66 5.87 -6.37 -18.38
N LEU A 67 6.87 -5.72 -18.98
CA LEU A 67 6.72 -4.48 -19.75
C LEU A 67 6.32 -4.70 -21.21
N GLN A 68 6.39 -5.94 -21.73
CA GLN A 68 5.96 -6.27 -23.10
C GLN A 68 4.63 -5.63 -23.53
N PRO A 69 3.55 -5.66 -22.71
CA PRO A 69 2.26 -5.06 -23.08
C PRO A 69 2.32 -3.55 -23.33
N VAL A 70 3.32 -2.89 -22.75
CA VAL A 70 3.52 -1.43 -22.79
C VAL A 70 4.37 -1.02 -23.99
N LYS A 71 5.07 -1.96 -24.63
CA LYS A 71 6.02 -1.68 -25.72
C LYS A 71 5.36 -0.96 -26.89
N GLN A 72 4.28 -1.52 -27.44
CA GLN A 72 3.53 -0.91 -28.55
C GLN A 72 2.94 0.42 -28.13
N PHE A 73 2.38 0.49 -26.92
CA PHE A 73 1.79 1.73 -26.38
C PHE A 73 2.79 2.89 -26.35
N ILE A 74 4.04 2.64 -25.93
CA ILE A 74 5.09 3.67 -25.92
C ILE A 74 5.55 4.02 -27.33
N GLN A 75 5.63 3.04 -28.23
CA GLN A 75 6.08 3.25 -29.61
C GLN A 75 5.07 4.03 -30.45
N ASP A 76 3.78 3.82 -30.21
CA ASP A 76 2.68 4.45 -30.96
C ASP A 76 2.21 5.78 -30.34
N ALA A 77 2.79 6.18 -29.21
CA ALA A 77 2.40 7.39 -28.49
C ALA A 77 2.66 8.66 -29.33
N SER A 78 1.63 9.51 -29.44
CA SER A 78 1.71 10.83 -30.08
C SER A 78 1.00 11.86 -29.18
N PRO A 79 1.71 12.82 -28.59
CA PRO A 79 3.16 13.07 -28.69
C PRO A 79 4.02 11.96 -28.05
N PRO A 80 5.30 11.83 -28.44
CA PRO A 80 6.18 10.80 -27.89
C PRO A 80 6.43 11.01 -26.40
N TYR A 81 6.57 9.89 -25.68
CA TYR A 81 6.98 9.91 -24.28
C TYR A 81 8.41 10.40 -24.08
N VAL A 82 8.71 10.86 -22.86
CA VAL A 82 10.05 11.32 -22.48
C VAL A 82 11.12 10.25 -22.59
N LEU A 83 10.76 8.98 -22.37
CA LEU A 83 11.64 7.83 -22.52
C LEU A 83 11.07 6.89 -23.56
N ASN A 84 11.94 6.30 -24.38
CA ASN A 84 11.56 5.18 -25.22
C ASN A 84 11.48 3.88 -24.40
N TYR A 85 10.95 2.81 -25.01
CA TYR A 85 10.77 1.53 -24.33
C TYR A 85 12.05 0.98 -23.69
N THR A 86 13.18 1.04 -24.41
CA THR A 86 14.47 0.52 -23.93
C THR A 86 15.01 1.35 -22.76
N GLN A 87 14.91 2.68 -22.85
CA GLN A 87 15.30 3.59 -21.77
C GLN A 87 14.45 3.40 -20.53
N LEU A 88 13.13 3.22 -20.68
CA LEU A 88 12.24 2.93 -19.56
C LEU A 88 12.64 1.63 -18.85
N LEU A 89 12.93 0.58 -19.62
CA LEU A 89 13.31 -0.72 -19.06
C LEU A 89 14.60 -0.61 -18.25
N ALA A 90 15.63 0.01 -18.82
CA ALA A 90 16.89 0.27 -18.12
C ALA A 90 16.69 1.14 -16.88
N PHE A 91 15.91 2.22 -16.99
CA PHE A 91 15.59 3.08 -15.85
C PHE A 91 14.91 2.31 -14.71
N LEU A 92 13.94 1.44 -15.00
CA LEU A 92 13.23 0.65 -13.99
C LEU A 92 14.12 -0.41 -13.33
N GLU A 93 15.15 -0.88 -14.03
CA GLU A 93 16.19 -1.76 -13.49
C GLU A 93 17.16 -0.99 -12.59
N ASP A 94 17.69 0.13 -13.05
CA ASP A 94 18.70 0.93 -12.33
C ASP A 94 18.14 1.58 -11.06
N VAL A 95 16.91 2.09 -11.14
CA VAL A 95 16.27 2.75 -10.00
C VAL A 95 15.90 1.75 -8.89
N HIS A 96 15.88 0.44 -9.20
CA HIS A 96 15.51 -0.59 -8.25
C HIS A 96 16.55 -0.74 -7.14
N GLY A 97 16.18 -0.32 -5.92
CA GLY A 97 17.07 -0.37 -4.77
C GLY A 97 17.93 0.89 -4.59
N SER A 98 17.84 1.85 -5.51
CA SER A 98 18.56 3.12 -5.40
C SER A 98 18.03 3.99 -4.25
N SER A 99 18.96 4.62 -3.54
CA SER A 99 18.67 5.68 -2.57
C SER A 99 18.24 6.98 -3.25
N THR A 100 18.79 7.28 -4.44
CA THR A 100 18.70 8.56 -5.15
C THR A 100 18.03 8.42 -6.53
N PRO A 101 16.72 8.08 -6.59
CA PRO A 101 16.03 7.89 -7.87
C PRO A 101 15.84 9.17 -8.69
N VAL A 102 15.91 10.35 -8.06
CA VAL A 102 15.81 11.63 -8.77
C VAL A 102 17.08 11.87 -9.60
N GLU A 103 18.25 11.62 -9.02
CA GLU A 103 19.53 11.74 -9.72
C GLU A 103 19.58 10.78 -10.91
N LEU A 104 19.19 9.52 -10.70
CA LEU A 104 19.09 8.55 -11.79
C LEU A 104 18.08 9.00 -12.86
N ALA A 105 16.91 9.52 -12.47
CA ALA A 105 15.94 10.01 -13.45
C ALA A 105 16.51 11.15 -14.32
N LEU A 106 17.34 12.04 -13.74
CA LEU A 106 18.01 13.13 -14.45
C LEU A 106 19.07 12.65 -15.44
N GLU A 107 19.64 11.45 -15.26
CA GLU A 107 20.54 10.83 -16.25
C GLU A 107 19.78 10.40 -17.51
N TYR A 108 18.50 10.05 -17.38
CA TYR A 108 17.64 9.59 -18.47
C TYR A 108 16.85 10.73 -19.13
N THR A 109 16.34 11.69 -18.35
CA THR A 109 15.55 12.82 -18.86
C THR A 109 15.58 14.02 -17.92
N GLN A 110 15.58 15.22 -18.50
CA GLN A 110 15.43 16.48 -17.75
C GLN A 110 13.96 16.77 -17.39
N ASP A 111 13.01 16.14 -18.09
CA ASP A 111 11.59 16.32 -17.85
C ASP A 111 11.05 15.29 -16.84
N ILE A 112 11.27 15.59 -15.56
CA ILE A 112 10.81 14.75 -14.44
C ILE A 112 9.27 14.69 -14.37
N HIS A 113 8.58 15.76 -14.74
CA HIS A 113 7.12 15.79 -14.75
C HIS A 113 6.55 14.87 -15.84
N GLY A 114 7.12 14.94 -17.05
CA GLY A 114 6.78 14.04 -18.16
C GLY A 114 7.06 12.57 -17.81
N LEU A 115 8.16 12.29 -17.10
CA LEU A 115 8.46 10.94 -16.60
C LEU A 115 7.41 10.47 -15.59
N GLY A 116 7.01 11.33 -14.65
CA GLY A 116 5.94 11.04 -13.70
C GLY A 116 4.59 10.75 -14.36
N HIS A 117 4.26 11.47 -15.44
CA HIS A 117 3.06 11.23 -16.24
C HIS A 117 3.14 9.88 -16.97
N MET A 118 4.22 9.63 -17.70
CA MET A 118 4.49 8.37 -18.39
C MET A 118 4.36 7.17 -17.43
N LEU A 119 5.01 7.24 -16.26
CA LEU A 119 4.91 6.19 -15.24
C LEU A 119 3.48 5.97 -14.72
N THR A 120 2.66 7.02 -14.69
CA THR A 120 1.25 6.93 -14.25
C THR A 120 0.40 6.20 -15.30
N GLU A 121 0.59 6.48 -16.59
CA GLU A 121 -0.14 5.79 -17.66
C GLU A 121 0.27 4.33 -17.75
N ILE A 122 1.57 4.05 -17.73
CA ILE A 122 2.11 2.69 -17.76
C ILE A 122 1.63 1.87 -16.57
N TYR A 123 1.53 2.48 -15.38
CA TYR A 123 0.98 1.81 -14.21
C TYR A 123 -0.41 1.23 -14.46
N THR A 124 -1.26 1.88 -15.25
CA THR A 124 -2.62 1.37 -15.52
C THR A 124 -2.64 0.11 -16.37
N MET A 125 -1.63 -0.07 -17.24
CA MET A 125 -1.52 -1.19 -18.17
C MET A 125 -0.88 -2.43 -17.56
N LEU A 126 -0.15 -2.27 -16.45
CA LEU A 126 0.57 -3.37 -15.81
C LEU A 126 -0.33 -4.15 -14.85
N ASN A 127 -0.28 -5.47 -14.93
CA ASN A 127 -1.03 -6.36 -14.04
C ASN A 127 -0.23 -6.76 -12.79
N GLU A 128 1.09 -6.83 -12.92
CA GLU A 128 2.00 -7.31 -11.89
C GLU A 128 2.06 -6.34 -10.70
N ARG A 129 1.69 -6.83 -9.50
CA ARG A 129 1.66 -6.00 -8.28
C ARG A 129 3.05 -5.49 -7.89
N ALA A 130 4.08 -6.30 -8.12
CA ALA A 130 5.45 -5.96 -7.76
C ALA A 130 5.95 -4.72 -8.53
N ILE A 131 5.79 -4.70 -9.86
CA ILE A 131 6.21 -3.55 -10.69
C ILE A 131 5.35 -2.31 -10.40
N LYS A 132 4.04 -2.48 -10.18
CA LYS A 132 3.13 -1.39 -9.77
C LYS A 132 3.60 -0.71 -8.48
N SER A 133 3.98 -1.51 -7.49
CA SER A 133 4.52 -1.02 -6.22
C SER A 133 5.83 -0.25 -6.43
N ARG A 134 6.74 -0.78 -7.27
CA ARG A 134 7.99 -0.11 -7.64
C ARG A 134 7.73 1.26 -8.28
N ILE A 135 6.88 1.31 -9.31
CA ILE A 135 6.50 2.56 -10.00
C ILE A 135 5.92 3.57 -9.01
N THR A 136 5.03 3.13 -8.11
CA THR A 136 4.43 4.01 -7.10
C THR A 136 5.49 4.60 -6.17
N ARG A 137 6.47 3.80 -5.75
CA ARG A 137 7.56 4.22 -4.87
C ARG A 137 8.52 5.19 -5.56
N ILE A 138 8.83 4.96 -6.83
CA ILE A 138 9.63 5.86 -7.66
C ILE A 138 8.91 7.20 -7.78
N LYS A 139 7.62 7.19 -8.16
CA LYS A 139 6.83 8.41 -8.33
C LYS A 139 6.79 9.28 -7.07
N LYS A 140 6.59 8.67 -5.90
CA LYS A 140 6.62 9.36 -4.59
C LYS A 140 7.95 10.02 -4.24
N LYS A 141 9.04 9.64 -4.91
CA LYS A 141 10.36 10.23 -4.69
C LYS A 141 10.71 11.25 -5.77
N LEU A 142 10.08 11.18 -6.95
CA LEU A 142 10.27 12.14 -8.04
C LEU A 142 9.42 13.41 -7.86
N LEU A 143 8.25 13.30 -7.21
CA LEU A 143 7.27 14.36 -7.01
C LEU A 143 6.88 14.50 -5.54
#